data_AF-A0A0Q7AV78-F1
#
_entry.id   AF-A0A0Q7AV78-F1
#
_cell.length_a   1.000
_cell.length_b   1.000
_cell.length_c   1.000
_cell.angle_alpha   90.00
_cell.angle_beta   90.00
_cell.angle_gamma   90.00
#
_symmetry.space_group_name_H-M   'P 1'
#
loop_
_entity.id
_entity.type
_entity.pdbx_description
1 polymer ?
#
loop_
_entity_poly.entity_id
_entity_poly.type
_entity_poly.pdbx_seq_one_letter_code
_entity_poly.pdbx_strand_id
1 'polypeptide(L)'
;MHIPLTIDQFFGVIRQYNIAVWPTQVLLLAIALLAVYLAVRPHRHSGVVISAILGFLWLWTGLAYHLAFFAAVNPLAYAFAAASVVGASVFIRQGVIQRRLRFHATVGAWPMLGMGLIVLALAVYPAWSIVAGHRYPELPTFGLPCPTALFTVGMLSLLTAPYPRAPLAVPVAWCFVGAQAALFFDVPPDLTLLAAAAVGIALILRARPLHWTKAPLK
;
A
#
# COMPACT_ATOMS: atom_id res chain seq x y z
N MET A 1 26.05 12.58 17.59
CA MET A 1 26.10 11.17 17.14
C MET A 1 24.66 10.68 17.06
N HIS A 2 24.11 10.51 15.86
CA HIS A 2 22.78 9.89 15.72
C HIS A 2 22.93 8.42 16.07
N ILE A 3 22.35 8.00 17.19
CA ILE A 3 22.14 6.59 17.46
C ILE A 3 21.19 6.10 16.35
N PRO A 4 21.55 5.06 15.56
CA PRO A 4 20.63 4.52 14.57
C PRO A 4 19.33 4.11 15.26
N LEU A 5 18.20 4.27 14.57
CA LEU A 5 16.87 3.93 15.08
C LEU A 5 16.91 2.55 15.75
N THR A 6 16.54 2.47 17.03
CA THR A 6 16.53 1.19 17.77
C THR A 6 15.20 0.46 17.60
N ILE A 7 15.17 -0.84 17.90
CA ILE A 7 13.94 -1.65 17.90
C ILE A 7 12.88 -1.04 18.83
N ASP A 8 13.27 -0.65 20.05
CA ASP A 8 12.36 -0.03 21.01
C ASP A 8 11.80 1.31 20.53
N GLN A 9 12.62 2.13 19.85
CA GLN A 9 12.15 3.38 19.25
C GLN A 9 11.18 3.12 18.09
N PHE A 10 11.44 2.10 17.26
CA PHE A 10 10.58 1.72 16.16
C PHE A 10 9.18 1.29 16.65
N PHE A 11 9.11 0.33 17.57
CA PHE A 11 7.83 -0.11 18.15
C PHE A 11 7.19 0.95 19.04
N GLY A 12 7.99 1.77 19.73
CA GLY A 12 7.53 2.92 20.50
C GLY A 12 6.76 3.93 19.65
N VAL A 13 7.23 4.24 18.44
CA VAL A 13 6.51 5.11 17.50
C VAL A 13 5.19 4.45 17.04
N ILE A 14 5.20 3.15 16.76
CA ILE A 14 3.99 2.41 16.33
C ILE A 14 2.95 2.44 17.45
N ARG A 15 3.38 2.20 18.69
CA ARG A 15 2.54 2.31 19.89
C ARG A 15 1.89 3.69 20.02
N GLN A 16 2.68 4.75 19.94
CA GLN A 16 2.16 6.12 20.04
C GLN A 16 1.16 6.44 18.93
N TYR A 17 1.50 6.09 17.70
CA TYR A 17 0.62 6.22 16.55
C TYR A 17 -0.71 5.48 16.76
N ASN A 18 -0.63 4.20 17.14
CA ASN A 18 -1.81 3.34 17.25
C ASN A 18 -2.79 3.78 18.32
N ILE A 19 -2.28 4.28 19.45
CA ILE A 19 -3.10 4.86 20.52
C ILE A 19 -3.72 6.18 20.05
N ALA A 20 -2.93 7.06 19.43
CA ALA A 20 -3.36 8.40 19.04
C ALA A 20 -4.44 8.40 17.96
N VAL A 21 -4.38 7.45 17.00
CA VAL A 21 -5.35 7.40 15.90
C VAL A 21 -6.52 6.46 16.15
N TRP A 22 -6.55 5.72 17.26
CA TRP A 22 -7.68 4.85 17.60
C TRP A 22 -8.99 5.67 17.66
N PRO A 23 -10.11 5.21 17.04
CA PRO A 23 -10.37 3.91 16.42
C PRO A 23 -10.20 3.88 14.87
N THR A 24 -9.42 4.80 14.30
CA THR A 24 -9.32 4.97 12.84
C THR A 24 -8.85 3.71 12.11
N GLN A 25 -8.09 2.82 12.74
CA GLN A 25 -7.70 1.54 12.14
C GLN A 25 -8.90 0.70 11.68
N VAL A 26 -10.02 0.74 12.42
CA VAL A 26 -11.26 0.06 12.03
C VAL A 26 -11.83 0.68 10.75
N LEU A 27 -11.81 2.00 10.65
CA LEU A 27 -12.23 2.72 9.44
C LEU A 27 -11.32 2.41 8.25
N LEU A 28 -9.99 2.35 8.46
CA LEU A 28 -9.01 2.01 7.41
C LEU A 28 -9.25 0.60 6.88
N LEU A 29 -9.54 -0.36 7.75
CA LEU A 29 -9.94 -1.72 7.34
C LEU A 29 -11.26 -1.71 6.56
N ALA A 30 -12.27 -0.96 7.02
CA ALA A 30 -13.56 -0.87 6.35
C ALA A 30 -13.45 -0.30 4.93
N ILE A 31 -12.65 0.76 4.72
CA ILE A 31 -12.43 1.32 3.38
C ILE A 31 -11.58 0.39 2.49
N ALA A 32 -10.66 -0.39 3.07
CA ALA A 32 -9.91 -1.40 2.31
C ALA A 32 -10.86 -2.52 1.81
N LEU A 33 -11.74 -3.01 2.69
CA LEU A 33 -12.76 -4.00 2.32
C LEU A 33 -13.73 -3.46 1.27
N LEU A 34 -14.10 -2.17 1.35
CA LEU A 34 -14.88 -1.52 0.31
C LEU A 34 -14.17 -1.54 -1.05
N ALA A 35 -12.86 -1.24 -1.09
CA ALA A 35 -12.09 -1.31 -2.33
C ALA A 35 -12.06 -2.74 -2.92
N VAL A 36 -11.89 -3.76 -2.07
CA VAL A 36 -11.95 -5.18 -2.48
C VAL A 36 -13.33 -5.52 -3.02
N TYR A 37 -14.40 -5.17 -2.31
CA TYR A 37 -15.78 -5.39 -2.74
C TYR A 37 -16.03 -4.76 -4.12
N LEU A 38 -15.60 -3.51 -4.33
CA LEU A 38 -15.77 -2.81 -5.61
C LEU A 38 -14.93 -3.40 -6.75
N ALA A 39 -13.82 -4.10 -6.46
CA ALA A 39 -13.04 -4.81 -7.45
C ALA A 39 -13.68 -6.15 -7.84
N VAL A 40 -14.31 -6.84 -6.89
CA VAL A 40 -15.06 -8.10 -7.13
C VAL A 40 -16.41 -7.83 -7.81
N ARG A 41 -17.09 -6.75 -7.44
CA ARG A 41 -18.39 -6.32 -7.96
C ARG A 41 -18.27 -4.94 -8.63
N PRO A 42 -17.60 -4.83 -9.79
CA PRO A 42 -17.37 -3.54 -10.40
C PRO A 42 -18.65 -2.91 -10.95
N HIS A 43 -18.73 -1.58 -10.83
CA HIS A 43 -19.71 -0.74 -11.50
C HIS A 43 -19.00 0.47 -12.15
N ARG A 44 -19.75 1.33 -12.82
CA ARG A 44 -19.22 2.46 -13.62
C ARG A 44 -18.27 3.43 -12.86
N HIS A 45 -18.28 3.44 -11.53
CA HIS A 45 -17.42 4.31 -10.71
C HIS A 45 -16.42 3.54 -9.82
N SER A 46 -16.40 2.21 -9.82
CA SER A 46 -15.50 1.42 -8.97
C SER A 46 -14.04 1.84 -9.12
N GLY A 47 -13.58 2.06 -10.36
CA GLY A 47 -12.20 2.51 -10.61
C GLY A 47 -11.85 3.85 -9.96
N VAL A 48 -12.79 4.79 -9.95
CA VAL A 48 -12.62 6.11 -9.33
C VAL A 48 -12.54 5.96 -7.80
N VAL A 49 -13.49 5.22 -7.21
CA VAL A 49 -13.57 5.04 -5.75
C VAL A 49 -12.36 4.26 -5.23
N ILE A 50 -11.97 3.15 -5.88
CA ILE A 50 -10.78 2.38 -5.51
C ILE A 50 -9.53 3.24 -5.58
N SER A 51 -9.39 4.05 -6.64
CA SER A 51 -8.23 4.94 -6.78
C SER A 51 -8.21 6.05 -5.73
N ALA A 52 -9.37 6.59 -5.35
CA ALA A 52 -9.48 7.55 -4.26
C ALA A 52 -9.09 6.91 -2.92
N ILE A 53 -9.52 5.68 -2.65
CA ILE A 53 -9.14 4.92 -1.46
C ILE A 53 -7.63 4.67 -1.43
N LEU A 54 -7.02 4.18 -2.52
CA LEU A 54 -5.58 4.00 -2.59
C LEU A 54 -4.82 5.32 -2.40
N GLY A 55 -5.27 6.40 -3.05
CA GLY A 55 -4.70 7.73 -2.86
C GLY A 55 -4.76 8.20 -1.40
N PHE A 56 -5.92 8.01 -0.76
CA PHE A 56 -6.11 8.33 0.66
C PHE A 56 -5.19 7.50 1.57
N LEU A 57 -5.09 6.18 1.37
CA LEU A 57 -4.23 5.31 2.18
C LEU A 57 -2.75 5.72 2.10
N TRP A 58 -2.30 6.12 0.91
CA TRP A 58 -0.95 6.63 0.69
C TRP A 58 -0.74 8.01 1.34
N LEU A 59 -1.72 8.92 1.28
CA LEU A 59 -1.66 10.19 2.03
C LEU A 59 -1.63 9.95 3.53
N TRP A 60 -2.48 9.04 4.04
CA TRP A 60 -2.53 8.67 5.44
C TRP A 60 -1.17 8.12 5.91
N THR A 61 -0.59 7.20 5.14
CA THR A 61 0.75 6.66 5.41
C THR A 61 1.81 7.77 5.45
N GLY A 62 1.79 8.69 4.47
CA GLY A 62 2.78 9.77 4.38
C GLY A 62 2.63 10.84 5.46
N LEU A 63 1.41 11.29 5.72
CA LEU A 63 1.14 12.42 6.62
C LEU A 63 0.92 11.96 8.06
N ALA A 64 0.01 10.99 8.27
CA ALA A 64 -0.40 10.57 9.60
C ALA A 64 0.63 9.67 10.28
N TYR A 65 1.43 8.89 9.53
CA TYR A 65 2.50 8.08 10.13
C TYR A 65 3.88 8.71 9.93
N HIS A 66 4.35 8.84 8.68
CA HIS A 66 5.73 9.27 8.44
C HIS A 66 6.01 10.67 8.97
N LEU A 67 5.18 11.66 8.60
CA LEU A 67 5.42 13.04 8.98
C LEU A 67 5.07 13.31 10.45
N ALA A 68 3.91 12.87 10.93
CA ALA A 68 3.44 13.20 12.27
C ALA A 68 4.13 12.41 13.40
N PHE A 69 4.59 11.18 13.17
CA PHE A 69 5.19 10.33 14.22
C PHE A 69 6.62 9.91 13.87
N PHE A 70 6.86 9.34 12.68
CA PHE A 70 8.17 8.75 12.37
C PHE A 70 9.29 9.78 12.19
N ALA A 71 8.96 11.00 11.76
CA ALA A 71 9.94 12.09 11.60
C ALA A 71 10.63 12.51 12.89
N ALA A 72 10.01 12.25 14.05
CA ALA A 72 10.62 12.51 15.35
C ALA A 72 11.80 11.59 15.66
N VAL A 73 11.83 10.38 15.09
CA VAL A 73 12.82 9.34 15.39
C VAL A 73 13.74 9.01 14.20
N ASN A 74 13.33 9.35 12.97
CA ASN A 74 14.11 9.09 11.77
C ASN A 74 13.95 10.21 10.72
N PRO A 75 15.02 10.98 10.42
CA PRO A 75 14.97 12.02 9.39
C PRO A 75 14.59 11.53 7.98
N LEU A 76 14.81 10.25 7.65
CA LEU A 76 14.37 9.69 6.37
C LEU A 76 12.85 9.67 6.22
N ALA A 77 12.09 9.83 7.31
CA ALA A 77 10.65 9.93 7.28
C ALA A 77 10.14 11.07 6.38
N TYR A 78 10.88 12.18 6.24
CA TYR A 78 10.51 13.25 5.31
C TYR A 78 10.54 12.78 3.85
N ALA A 79 11.56 12.01 3.46
CA ALA A 79 11.65 11.42 2.13
C ALA A 79 10.53 10.38 1.92
N PHE A 80 10.22 9.58 2.93
CA PHE A 80 9.15 8.59 2.91
C PHE A 80 7.76 9.23 2.80
N ALA A 81 7.53 10.33 3.52
CA ALA A 81 6.32 11.13 3.41
C ALA A 81 6.17 11.72 2.00
N ALA A 82 7.24 12.32 1.46
CA ALA A 82 7.24 12.86 0.10
C ALA A 82 6.95 11.79 -0.96
N ALA A 83 7.63 10.64 -0.88
CA ALA A 83 7.37 9.50 -1.77
C ALA A 83 5.90 9.03 -1.66
N SER A 84 5.36 9.00 -0.45
CA SER A 84 3.98 8.58 -0.23
C SER A 84 2.97 9.56 -0.83
N VAL A 85 3.21 10.87 -0.70
CA VAL A 85 2.39 11.93 -1.32
C VAL A 85 2.47 11.86 -2.85
N VAL A 86 3.64 11.56 -3.41
CA VAL A 86 3.79 11.31 -4.86
C VAL A 86 2.94 10.11 -5.29
N GLY A 87 3.03 8.99 -4.56
CA GLY A 87 2.20 7.81 -4.80
C GLY A 87 0.70 8.12 -4.80
N ALA A 88 0.24 8.83 -3.77
CA ALA A 88 -1.14 9.28 -3.68
C ALA A 88 -1.55 10.16 -4.85
N SER A 89 -0.71 11.13 -5.22
CA SER A 89 -0.97 12.05 -6.32
C SER A 89 -1.12 11.31 -7.65
N VAL A 90 -0.33 10.25 -7.87
CA VAL A 90 -0.45 9.38 -9.05
C VAL A 90 -1.80 8.67 -9.09
N PHE A 91 -2.26 8.09 -7.96
CA PHE A 91 -3.57 7.44 -7.88
C PHE A 91 -4.71 8.42 -8.15
N ILE A 92 -4.69 9.60 -7.53
CA ILE A 92 -5.72 10.62 -7.72
C ILE A 92 -5.71 11.11 -9.18
N ARG A 93 -4.55 11.46 -9.73
CA ARG A 93 -4.46 11.95 -11.10
C ARG A 93 -4.91 10.91 -12.12
N GLN A 94 -4.37 9.69 -12.07
CA GLN A 94 -4.66 8.68 -13.10
C GLN A 94 -6.02 8.01 -12.89
N GLY A 95 -6.40 7.75 -11.66
CA GLY A 95 -7.61 6.99 -11.32
C GLY A 95 -8.85 7.84 -11.13
N VAL A 96 -8.75 9.00 -10.47
CA VAL A 96 -9.90 9.86 -10.18
C VAL A 96 -10.13 10.88 -11.29
N ILE A 97 -9.10 11.67 -11.63
CA ILE A 97 -9.22 12.77 -12.61
C ILE A 97 -9.28 12.22 -14.04
N GLN A 98 -8.33 11.36 -14.40
CA GLN A 98 -8.22 10.83 -15.77
C GLN A 98 -9.05 9.55 -16.00
N ARG A 99 -9.56 8.91 -14.94
CA ARG A 99 -10.38 7.68 -14.99
C ARG A 99 -9.74 6.53 -15.79
N ARG A 100 -8.40 6.42 -15.74
CA ARG A 100 -7.60 5.44 -16.47
C ARG A 100 -7.45 4.11 -15.74
N LEU A 101 -7.66 4.10 -14.43
CA LEU A 101 -7.55 2.89 -13.61
C LEU A 101 -8.90 2.19 -13.52
N ARG A 102 -8.94 0.94 -14.01
CA ARG A 102 -10.11 0.07 -13.95
C ARG A 102 -9.70 -1.23 -13.27
N PHE A 103 -10.52 -1.67 -12.32
CA PHE A 103 -10.25 -2.84 -11.49
C PHE A 103 -11.38 -3.84 -11.68
N HIS A 104 -11.03 -5.10 -11.89
CA HIS A 104 -11.97 -6.19 -11.94
C HIS A 104 -11.26 -7.49 -11.57
N ALA A 105 -11.70 -8.13 -10.48
CA ALA A 105 -11.24 -9.44 -10.09
C ALA A 105 -11.86 -10.49 -11.02
N THR A 106 -11.15 -10.83 -12.09
CA THR A 106 -11.51 -11.94 -13.00
C THR A 106 -10.85 -13.24 -12.56
N VAL A 107 -11.20 -14.36 -13.20
CA VAL A 107 -10.47 -15.63 -13.01
C VAL A 107 -9.10 -15.53 -13.70
N GLY A 108 -8.02 -15.75 -12.95
CA GLY A 108 -6.67 -15.77 -13.50
C GLY A 108 -5.58 -15.71 -12.43
N ALA A 109 -4.34 -15.98 -12.84
CA ALA A 109 -3.18 -16.00 -11.94
C ALA A 109 -2.93 -14.64 -11.24
N TRP A 110 -3.07 -13.52 -11.96
CA TRP A 110 -2.84 -12.18 -11.39
C TRP A 110 -3.88 -11.78 -10.36
N PRO A 111 -5.19 -11.93 -10.63
CA PRO A 111 -6.19 -11.73 -9.59
C PRO A 111 -6.00 -12.65 -8.37
N MET A 112 -5.61 -13.91 -8.58
CA MET A 112 -5.34 -14.84 -7.47
C MET A 112 -4.15 -14.40 -6.61
N LEU A 113 -3.02 -14.03 -7.23
CA LEU A 113 -1.88 -13.46 -6.52
C LEU A 113 -2.24 -12.16 -5.80
N GLY A 114 -3.03 -11.30 -6.46
CA GLY A 114 -3.53 -10.05 -5.90
C GLY A 114 -4.37 -10.25 -4.65
N MET A 115 -5.33 -11.17 -4.71
CA MET A 115 -6.15 -11.56 -3.57
C MET A 115 -5.31 -12.18 -2.45
N GLY A 116 -4.32 -13.00 -2.79
CA GLY A 116 -3.35 -13.53 -1.83
C GLY A 116 -2.62 -12.41 -1.08
N LEU A 117 -2.12 -11.39 -1.78
CA LEU A 117 -1.47 -10.22 -1.18
C LEU A 117 -2.42 -9.37 -0.33
N ILE A 118 -3.70 -9.24 -0.73
CA ILE A 118 -4.73 -8.54 0.05
C ILE A 118 -5.01 -9.28 1.36
N VAL A 119 -5.23 -10.59 1.31
CA VAL A 119 -5.44 -11.42 2.51
C VAL A 119 -4.20 -11.39 3.39
N LEU A 120 -3.01 -11.39 2.77
CA LEU A 120 -1.75 -11.26 3.46
C LEU A 120 -1.70 -9.94 4.24
N ALA A 121 -1.99 -8.82 3.60
CA ALA A 121 -1.97 -7.50 4.22
C ALA A 121 -2.99 -7.33 5.36
N LEU A 122 -4.22 -7.81 5.16
CA LEU A 122 -5.35 -7.49 6.05
C LEU A 122 -5.54 -8.48 7.20
N ALA A 123 -5.12 -9.75 7.03
CA ALA A 123 -5.39 -10.81 7.99
C ALA A 123 -4.13 -11.55 8.44
N VAL A 124 -3.34 -12.07 7.49
CA VAL A 124 -2.18 -12.91 7.84
C VAL A 124 -1.07 -12.08 8.48
N TYR A 125 -0.81 -10.87 7.98
CA TYR A 125 0.20 -9.97 8.52
C TYR A 125 -0.05 -9.66 10.00
N PRO A 126 -1.22 -9.10 10.41
CA PRO A 126 -1.45 -8.83 11.82
C PRO A 126 -1.50 -10.10 12.67
N ALA A 127 -2.03 -11.21 12.16
CA ALA A 127 -2.03 -12.49 12.88
C ALA A 127 -0.59 -12.99 13.14
N TRP A 128 0.28 -12.91 12.13
CA TRP A 128 1.68 -13.30 12.25
C TRP A 128 2.42 -12.37 13.21
N SER A 129 2.24 -11.05 13.13
CA SER A 129 2.82 -10.12 14.09
C SER A 129 2.44 -10.45 15.54
N ILE A 130 1.18 -10.82 15.81
CA ILE A 130 0.73 -11.23 17.16
C ILE A 130 1.45 -12.50 17.62
N VAL A 131 1.60 -13.50 16.75
CA VAL A 131 2.32 -14.75 17.06
C VAL A 131 3.80 -14.49 17.29
N ALA A 132 4.38 -13.52 16.58
CA ALA A 132 5.76 -13.06 16.77
C ALA A 132 5.96 -12.21 18.05
N GLY A 133 4.91 -11.99 18.86
CA GLY A 133 4.98 -11.27 20.13
C GLY A 133 4.53 -9.81 20.08
N HIS A 134 4.32 -9.26 18.89
CA HIS A 134 3.97 -7.85 18.68
C HIS A 134 2.46 -7.65 18.75
N ARG A 135 1.93 -7.44 19.97
CA ARG A 135 0.51 -7.21 20.23
C ARG A 135 0.16 -5.73 20.22
N TYR A 136 -1.12 -5.40 20.04
CA TYR A 136 -1.58 -4.01 20.17
C TYR A 136 -1.20 -3.48 21.58
N PRO A 137 -0.64 -2.27 21.69
CA PRO A 137 -0.54 -1.21 20.67
C PRO A 137 0.70 -1.22 19.77
N GLU A 138 1.63 -2.16 19.91
CA GLU A 138 2.86 -2.24 19.07
C GLU A 138 2.66 -3.00 17.76
N LEU A 139 1.48 -3.60 17.58
CA LEU A 139 1.07 -4.29 16.36
C LEU A 139 1.13 -3.34 15.15
N PRO A 140 1.82 -3.69 14.05
CA PRO A 140 1.78 -2.89 12.83
C PRO A 140 0.43 -3.09 12.12
N THR A 141 -0.58 -2.29 12.48
CA THR A 141 -1.94 -2.35 11.94
C THR A 141 -2.03 -1.84 10.49
N PHE A 142 -3.12 -2.20 9.80
CA PHE A 142 -3.41 -1.61 8.50
C PHE A 142 -3.54 -0.08 8.57
N GLY A 143 -3.00 0.62 7.57
CA GLY A 143 -2.76 2.07 7.59
C GLY A 143 -1.29 2.45 7.81
N LEU A 144 -0.51 1.55 8.39
CA LEU A 144 0.95 1.65 8.39
C LEU A 144 1.55 1.24 7.04
N PRO A 145 2.81 1.60 6.76
CA PRO A 145 3.35 1.53 5.41
C PRO A 145 3.42 0.12 4.81
N CYS A 146 3.86 -0.89 5.57
CA CYS A 146 4.09 -2.24 5.06
C CYS A 146 2.78 -2.95 4.64
N PRO A 147 1.74 -3.05 5.50
CA PRO A 147 0.44 -3.58 5.09
C PRO A 147 -0.20 -2.79 3.94
N THR A 148 -0.05 -1.46 3.93
CA THR A 148 -0.61 -0.60 2.88
C THR A 148 0.05 -0.86 1.52
N ALA A 149 1.36 -1.07 1.47
CA ALA A 149 2.07 -1.42 0.25
C ALA A 149 1.67 -2.80 -0.28
N LEU A 150 1.62 -3.83 0.59
CA LEU A 150 1.13 -5.17 0.24
C LEU A 150 -0.27 -5.11 -0.37
N PHE A 151 -1.20 -4.43 0.32
CA PHE A 151 -2.57 -4.25 -0.15
C PHE A 151 -2.62 -3.51 -1.49
N THR A 152 -1.82 -2.46 -1.65
CA THR A 152 -1.79 -1.67 -2.89
C THR A 152 -1.32 -2.51 -4.08
N VAL A 153 -0.25 -3.29 -3.94
CA VAL A 153 0.21 -4.19 -5.00
C VAL A 153 -0.84 -5.28 -5.28
N GLY A 154 -1.48 -5.79 -4.23
CA GLY A 154 -2.59 -6.73 -4.36
C GLY A 154 -3.74 -6.16 -5.19
N MET A 155 -4.20 -4.95 -4.89
CA MET A 155 -5.22 -4.24 -5.65
C MET A 155 -4.78 -3.94 -7.09
N LEU A 156 -3.52 -3.58 -7.31
CA LEU A 156 -3.00 -3.32 -8.65
C LEU A 156 -2.88 -4.58 -9.52
N SER A 157 -2.78 -5.75 -8.89
CA SER A 157 -2.86 -7.04 -9.59
C SER A 157 -4.26 -7.34 -10.12
N LEU A 158 -5.29 -6.61 -9.65
CA LEU A 158 -6.67 -6.66 -10.13
C LEU A 158 -6.96 -5.63 -11.24
N LEU A 159 -5.94 -4.91 -11.74
CA LEU A 159 -6.11 -3.98 -12.85
C LEU A 159 -6.54 -4.71 -14.13
N THR A 160 -7.46 -4.11 -14.86
CA THR A 160 -7.75 -4.48 -16.25
C THR A 160 -6.87 -3.65 -17.18
N ALA A 161 -6.46 -4.23 -18.32
CA ALA A 161 -5.70 -3.50 -19.33
C ALA A 161 -6.42 -2.20 -19.78
N PRO A 162 -5.70 -1.10 -20.06
CA PRO A 162 -4.24 -0.98 -20.07
C PRO A 162 -3.64 -0.81 -18.66
N TYR A 163 -2.44 -1.37 -18.46
CA TYR A 163 -1.71 -1.32 -17.18
C TYR A 163 -0.76 -0.11 -17.16
N PRO A 164 -1.06 1.01 -16.47
CA PRO A 164 -0.10 2.10 -16.34
C PRO A 164 1.02 1.73 -15.37
N ARG A 165 2.27 2.08 -15.71
CA ARG A 165 3.45 1.80 -14.88
C ARG A 165 3.54 2.68 -13.64
N ALA A 166 3.11 3.94 -13.75
CA ALA A 166 3.34 4.94 -12.69
C ALA A 166 2.72 4.56 -11.33
N PRO A 167 1.49 4.02 -11.23
CA PRO A 167 0.91 3.62 -9.94
C PRO A 167 1.65 2.46 -9.26
N LEU A 168 2.44 1.68 -9.99
CA LEU A 168 3.23 0.58 -9.43
C LEU A 168 4.60 1.03 -8.91
N ALA A 169 5.15 2.15 -9.42
CA ALA A 169 6.51 2.57 -9.12
C ALA A 169 6.74 2.82 -7.62
N VAL A 170 5.88 3.64 -7.00
CA VAL A 170 6.02 3.99 -5.58
C VAL A 170 5.75 2.78 -4.66
N PRO A 171 4.66 1.99 -4.83
CA PRO A 171 4.45 0.78 -4.03
C PRO A 171 5.58 -0.23 -4.13
N VAL A 172 6.12 -0.47 -5.34
CA VAL A 172 7.23 -1.40 -5.54
C VAL A 172 8.52 -0.89 -4.90
N ALA A 173 8.85 0.39 -5.07
CA ALA A 173 10.00 0.99 -4.39
C ALA A 173 9.86 0.88 -2.87
N TRP A 174 8.66 1.12 -2.34
CA TRP A 174 8.38 0.99 -0.91
C TRP A 174 8.56 -0.44 -0.41
N CYS A 175 8.22 -1.45 -1.19
CA CYS A 175 8.41 -2.85 -0.78
C CYS A 175 9.89 -3.16 -0.44
N PHE A 176 10.85 -2.58 -1.16
CA PHE A 176 12.28 -2.73 -0.85
C PHE A 176 12.71 -1.95 0.40
N VAL A 177 12.11 -0.78 0.64
CA VAL A 177 12.38 0.00 1.86
C VAL A 177 11.79 -0.70 3.08
N GLY A 178 10.52 -1.10 3.01
CA GLY A 178 9.82 -1.78 4.11
C GLY A 178 10.40 -3.15 4.44
N ALA A 179 10.89 -3.92 3.47
CA ALA A 179 11.52 -5.22 3.73
C ALA A 179 12.75 -5.12 4.64
N GLN A 180 13.39 -3.95 4.72
CA GLN A 180 14.52 -3.72 5.64
C GLN A 180 14.08 -3.80 7.11
N ALA A 181 12.81 -3.53 7.43
CA ALA A 181 12.33 -3.66 8.80
C ALA A 181 12.31 -5.11 9.30
N ALA A 182 12.18 -6.09 8.41
CA ALA A 182 12.38 -7.49 8.78
C ALA A 182 13.83 -7.79 9.20
N LEU A 183 14.80 -7.10 8.61
CA LEU A 183 16.23 -7.34 8.85
C LEU A 183 16.76 -6.56 10.06
N PHE A 184 16.25 -5.35 10.29
CA PHE A 184 16.79 -4.43 11.30
C PHE A 184 15.89 -4.23 12.52
N PHE A 185 14.57 -4.50 12.41
CA PHE A 185 13.58 -4.18 13.45
C PHE A 185 12.77 -5.38 13.96
N ASP A 186 13.20 -6.61 13.66
CA ASP A 186 12.54 -7.84 14.09
C ASP A 186 11.04 -7.89 13.72
N VAL A 187 10.76 -7.55 12.45
CA VAL A 187 9.42 -7.66 11.84
C VAL A 187 9.43 -8.73 10.74
N PRO A 188 9.48 -10.04 11.06
CA PRO A 188 9.50 -11.11 10.05
C PRO A 188 8.40 -11.01 8.97
N PRO A 189 7.16 -10.57 9.27
CA PRO A 189 6.12 -10.39 8.25
C PRO A 189 6.53 -9.47 7.10
N ASP A 190 7.47 -8.53 7.30
CA ASP A 190 7.92 -7.59 6.25
C ASP A 190 8.75 -8.27 5.14
N LEU A 191 9.23 -9.50 5.35
CA LEU A 191 9.83 -10.30 4.26
C LEU A 191 8.85 -10.55 3.11
N THR A 192 7.54 -10.56 3.41
CA THR A 192 6.49 -10.74 2.40
C THR A 192 6.42 -9.59 1.40
N LEU A 193 6.97 -8.41 1.74
CA LEU A 193 7.09 -7.30 0.81
C LEU A 193 7.97 -7.65 -0.40
N LEU A 194 8.95 -8.55 -0.26
CA LEU A 194 9.76 -8.98 -1.40
C LEU A 194 8.93 -9.77 -2.43
N ALA A 195 7.96 -10.57 -1.97
CA ALA A 195 7.01 -11.24 -2.85
C ALA A 195 6.09 -10.23 -3.56
N ALA A 196 5.61 -9.21 -2.84
CA ALA A 196 4.84 -8.12 -3.45
C ALA A 196 5.68 -7.32 -4.45
N ALA A 197 6.96 -7.04 -4.15
CA ALA A 197 7.87 -6.39 -5.09
C ALA A 197 8.01 -7.21 -6.38
N ALA A 198 8.19 -8.53 -6.29
CA ALA A 198 8.28 -9.41 -7.44
C ALA A 198 7.00 -9.37 -8.30
N VAL A 199 5.82 -9.44 -7.67
CA VAL A 199 4.53 -9.32 -8.35
C VAL A 199 4.41 -7.95 -9.04
N GLY A 200 4.73 -6.87 -8.33
CA GLY A 200 4.67 -5.51 -8.86
C GLY A 200 5.64 -5.26 -10.02
N ILE A 201 6.88 -5.76 -9.94
CA ILE A 201 7.86 -5.70 -11.03
C ILE A 201 7.34 -6.45 -12.26
N ALA A 202 6.81 -7.66 -12.06
CA ALA A 202 6.27 -8.43 -13.17
C ALA A 202 5.06 -7.73 -13.83
N LEU A 203 4.22 -7.02 -13.06
CA LEU A 203 3.18 -6.14 -13.60
C LEU A 203 3.77 -4.95 -14.38
N ILE A 204 4.84 -4.31 -13.90
CA ILE A 204 5.54 -3.23 -14.62
C ILE A 204 6.10 -3.72 -15.96
N LEU A 205 6.69 -4.92 -15.98
CA LEU A 205 7.23 -5.52 -17.21
C LEU A 205 6.13 -5.85 -18.23
N ARG A 206 4.94 -6.23 -17.74
CA ARG A 206 3.75 -6.46 -18.58
C ARG A 206 3.06 -5.18 -19.04
N ALA A 207 3.28 -4.07 -18.35
CA ALA A 207 2.68 -2.80 -18.69
C ALA A 207 3.21 -2.31 -20.05
N ARG A 208 2.32 -2.26 -21.04
CA ARG A 208 2.60 -1.63 -22.33
C ARG A 208 2.55 -0.11 -22.18
N PRO A 209 3.43 0.66 -22.85
CA PRO A 209 3.27 2.10 -22.94
C PRO A 209 1.88 2.41 -23.50
N LEU A 210 1.19 3.39 -22.90
CA LEU A 210 0.00 3.97 -23.51
C LEU A 210 0.45 4.67 -24.80
N HIS A 211 0.47 3.96 -25.92
CA HIS A 211 0.58 4.58 -27.23
C HIS A 211 -0.67 5.44 -27.42
N TRP A 212 -0.47 6.75 -27.56
CA TRP A 212 -1.51 7.70 -27.89
C TRP A 212 -1.93 7.49 -29.35
N THR A 213 -2.71 6.46 -29.64
CA THR A 213 -3.54 6.51 -30.84
C THR A 213 -4.66 7.49 -30.54
N LYS A 214 -4.49 8.73 -31.02
CA LYS A 214 -5.62 9.64 -31.26
C LYS A 214 -6.64 8.82 -32.03
N ALA A 215 -7.77 8.49 -31.41
CA ALA A 215 -8.90 7.96 -32.17
C ALA A 215 -9.28 9.04 -33.20
N PRO A 216 -9.41 8.71 -34.50
CA PRO A 216 -10.00 9.64 -35.43
C PRO A 216 -11.43 9.91 -34.95
N LEU A 217 -11.78 11.19 -34.82
CA LEU A 217 -13.16 11.63 -34.67
C LEU A 217 -13.96 10.99 -35.81
N LYS A 218 -14.91 10.13 -35.47
CA LYS A 218 -16.04 9.76 -36.32
C LYS A 218 -17.31 10.19 -35.60
#